data_AF-A0A7V0IH32-F1
#
_entry.id   AF-A0A7V0IH32-F1
#
_cell.length_a   1.000
_cell.length_b   1.000
_cell.length_c   1.000
_cell.angle_alpha   90.00
_cell.angle_beta   90.00
_cell.angle_gamma   90.00
#
_symmetry.space_group_name_H-M   'P 1'
#
loop_
_entity.id
_entity.type
_entity.pdbx_description
1 polymer ?
#
loop_
_entity_poly.entity_id
_entity_poly.type
_entity_poly.pdbx_seq_one_letter_code
_entity_poly.pdbx_strand_id
1 'polypeptide(L)' 'HTKGHNEDSIGICLVGNPKFIGAPEMWFTPRQLGSLRDLVARLMKEFAIPPEQIHGHNEYAPKLCPGFYVSTIRDWWR' A
#
# COMPACT_ATOMS: atom_id res chain seq x y z
N HIS A 1 -1.25 1.40 12.91
CA HIS A 1 -1.92 0.78 11.75
C HIS A 1 -1.55 -0.70 11.59
N THR A 2 -0.31 -1.08 11.90
CA THR A 2 0.16 -2.47 12.05
C THR A 2 0.77 -2.63 13.44
N LYS A 3 0.39 -3.68 14.20
CA LYS A 3 0.90 -3.88 15.57
C LYS A 3 2.41 -4.14 15.51
N GLY A 4 3.20 -3.41 16.30
CA GLY A 4 4.66 -3.53 16.33
C GLY A 4 5.40 -2.66 15.31
N HIS A 5 4.69 -1.97 14.42
CA HIS A 5 5.28 -1.08 13.40
C HIS A 5 4.69 0.33 13.45
N ASN A 6 4.31 0.81 14.63
CA ASN A 6 3.69 2.14 14.75
C ASN A 6 4.72 3.27 14.86
N GLU A 7 5.96 2.96 15.23
CA GLU A 7 7.03 3.94 15.50
C GLU A 7 8.01 4.14 14.33
N ASP A 8 8.07 3.16 13.43
CA ASP A 8 9.07 3.04 12.35
C ASP A 8 8.43 3.08 10.95
N SER A 9 7.12 3.31 10.83
CA SER A 9 6.45 3.26 9.53
C SER A 9 5.28 4.25 9.38
N ILE A 10 4.98 4.57 8.11
CA ILE A 10 3.87 5.44 7.71
C ILE A 10 2.72 4.57 7.19
N GLY A 11 1.58 4.61 7.88
CA GLY A 11 0.38 3.87 7.47
C GLY A 11 -0.47 4.65 6.47
N ILE A 12 -0.62 4.15 5.25
CA ILE A 12 -1.54 4.69 4.25
C ILE A 12 -2.76 3.78 4.13
N CYS A 13 -3.96 4.35 4.26
CA CYS A 13 -5.22 3.62 4.15
C CYS A 13 -5.99 4.09 2.93
N LEU A 14 -6.27 3.17 2.01
CA LEU A 14 -7.25 3.38 0.95
C LEU A 14 -8.65 3.06 1.47
N VAL A 15 -9.55 4.04 1.43
CA VAL A 15 -10.94 3.84 1.86
C VAL A 15 -11.67 2.95 0.85
N GLY A 16 -12.11 1.78 1.31
CA GLY A 16 -12.80 0.76 0.53
C GLY A 16 -13.10 -0.47 1.37
N ASN A 17 -13.80 -1.45 0.79
CA ASN A 17 -14.17 -2.70 1.49
C ASN A 17 -13.90 -3.94 0.61
N PRO A 18 -12.62 -4.28 0.37
CA PRO A 18 -12.25 -5.47 -0.39
C PRO A 18 -12.87 -6.73 0.22
N LYS A 19 -13.29 -7.68 -0.62
CA LYS A 19 -13.90 -8.95 -0.18
C LYS A 19 -13.00 -10.16 -0.33
N PHE A 20 -12.02 -10.08 -1.24
CA PHE A 20 -11.01 -11.10 -1.50
C PHE A 20 -9.77 -10.44 -2.13
N ILE A 21 -8.66 -11.17 -2.20
CA ILE A 21 -7.44 -10.66 -2.83
C ILE A 21 -7.65 -10.60 -4.34
N GLY A 22 -7.44 -9.43 -4.93
CA GLY A 22 -7.62 -9.20 -6.35
C GLY A 22 -6.77 -8.03 -6.87
N ALA A 23 -6.95 -7.67 -8.14
CA ALA A 23 -6.40 -6.45 -8.71
C ALA A 23 -6.89 -5.20 -7.95
N PRO A 24 -6.01 -4.21 -7.67
CA PRO A 24 -6.38 -2.98 -6.96
C PRO A 24 -7.59 -2.26 -7.58
N GLU A 25 -7.71 -2.27 -8.90
CA GLU A 25 -8.76 -1.60 -9.68
C GLU A 25 -10.15 -2.17 -9.44
N MET A 26 -10.27 -3.40 -8.92
CA MET A 26 -11.56 -3.98 -8.52
C MET A 26 -12.16 -3.29 -7.28
N TRP A 27 -11.31 -2.70 -6.44
CA TRP A 27 -11.70 -2.14 -5.15
C TRP A 27 -11.54 -0.63 -5.07
N PHE A 28 -10.66 -0.06 -5.87
CA PHE A 28 -10.27 1.34 -5.80
C PHE A 28 -10.36 2.01 -7.17
N THR A 29 -10.84 3.26 -7.16
CA THR A 29 -10.96 4.04 -8.38
C THR A 29 -9.60 4.42 -8.95
N PRO A 30 -9.48 4.68 -10.26
CA PRO A 30 -8.24 5.18 -10.85
C PRO A 30 -7.70 6.46 -10.18
N ARG A 31 -8.61 7.34 -9.71
CA ARG A 31 -8.23 8.54 -8.95
C ARG A 31 -7.59 8.22 -7.59
N GLN A 32 -8.13 7.23 -6.87
CA GLN A 32 -7.54 6.78 -5.61
C GLN A 32 -6.16 6.16 -5.83
N LEU A 33 -6.01 5.32 -6.86
CA LEU A 33 -4.73 4.69 -7.19
C LEU A 33 -3.69 5.71 -7.66
N GLY A 34 -4.11 6.71 -8.46
CA GLY A 34 -3.25 7.84 -8.83
C GLY A 34 -2.79 8.65 -7.62
N SER A 35 -3.73 9.01 -6.73
CA SER A 35 -3.39 9.72 -5.48
C SER A 35 -2.47 8.90 -4.57
N LEU A 36 -2.66 7.57 -4.51
CA LEU A 36 -1.76 6.68 -3.78
C LEU A 36 -0.35 6.72 -4.38
N ARG A 37 -0.23 6.62 -5.71
CA ARG A 37 1.06 6.66 -6.41
C ARG A 37 1.80 7.96 -6.12
N ASP A 38 1.12 9.10 -6.24
CA ASP A 38 1.72 10.42 -6.03
C ASP A 38 2.16 10.60 -4.58
N LEU A 39 1.32 10.20 -3.62
CA LEU A 39 1.64 10.26 -2.20
C LEU A 39 2.84 9.38 -1.84
N VAL A 40 2.84 8.13 -2.30
CA VAL A 40 3.93 7.17 -2.03
C VAL A 40 5.23 7.65 -2.65
N ALA A 41 5.21 8.10 -3.92
CA ALA A 41 6.41 8.63 -4.58
C ALA A 41 6.99 9.84 -3.84
N ARG A 42 6.13 10.75 -3.34
CA ARG A 42 6.56 11.90 -2.54
C ARG A 42 7.23 11.47 -1.24
N LEU A 43 6.61 10.56 -0.48
CA LEU A 43 7.14 10.07 0.79
C LEU A 43 8.43 9.28 0.62
N MET A 44 8.52 8.44 -0.43
CA MET A 44 9.75 7.73 -0.78
C MET A 44 10.91 8.69 -1.01
N LYS A 45 10.67 9.75 -1.78
CA LYS A 45 11.68 10.79 -2.02
C LYS A 45 12.04 11.55 -0.75
N GLU A 46 11.06 11.94 0.05
CA GLU A 46 11.23 12.75 1.26
C GLU A 46 12.04 12.03 2.35
N PHE A 47 11.82 10.72 2.50
CA PHE A 47 12.43 9.91 3.55
C PHE A 47 13.48 8.91 3.03
N ALA A 48 13.87 9.01 1.76
CA ALA A 48 14.78 8.08 1.09
C ALA A 48 14.38 6.59 1.26
N ILE A 49 13.08 6.31 1.17
CA ILE A 49 12.53 4.94 1.30
C ILE A 49 12.56 4.28 -0.08
N PRO A 50 13.25 3.14 -0.24
CA PRO A 50 13.28 2.43 -1.52
C PRO A 50 11.98 1.64 -1.76
N PRO A 51 11.62 1.32 -3.03
CA PRO A 51 10.37 0.61 -3.34
C PRO A 51 10.18 -0.71 -2.59
N GLU A 52 11.27 -1.41 -2.27
CA GLU A 52 11.27 -2.69 -1.56
C GLU A 52 10.74 -2.59 -0.12
N GLN A 53 10.74 -1.39 0.45
CA GLN A 53 10.25 -1.10 1.81
C GLN A 53 8.76 -0.71 1.83
N ILE A 54 8.04 -0.81 0.71
CA ILE A 54 6.59 -0.65 0.66
C ILE A 54 5.95 -1.99 1.00
N HIS A 55 5.17 -2.05 2.08
CA HIS A 55 4.60 -3.30 2.59
C HIS A 55 3.07 -3.29 2.71
N GLY A 56 2.47 -4.47 2.59
CA GLY A 56 1.05 -4.71 2.82
C GLY A 56 0.74 -5.12 4.24
N HIS A 57 -0.45 -4.77 4.74
CA HIS A 57 -0.90 -5.24 6.07
C HIS A 57 -1.04 -6.77 6.10
N ASN A 58 -1.33 -7.40 4.96
CA ASN A 58 -1.36 -8.85 4.77
C ASN A 58 0.02 -9.51 4.80
N GLU A 59 1.12 -8.76 4.66
CA GLU A 59 2.49 -9.28 4.79
C GLU A 59 2.93 -9.37 6.27
N TYR A 60 2.29 -8.60 7.17
CA TYR A 60 2.60 -8.61 8.61
C TYR A 60 1.58 -9.37 9.46
N ALA A 61 0.41 -9.72 8.91
CA ALA A 61 -0.61 -10.48 9.61
C ALA A 61 -1.52 -11.23 8.61
N PRO A 62 -2.12 -12.37 9.00
CA PRO A 62 -3.04 -13.12 8.15
C PRO A 62 -4.38 -12.37 8.01
N LYS A 63 -4.40 -11.35 7.15
CA LYS A 63 -5.52 -10.43 6.95
C LYS A 63 -5.71 -10.15 5.48
N LEU A 64 -6.93 -9.77 5.12
CA LEU A 64 -7.27 -9.43 3.74
C LEU A 64 -6.66 -8.09 3.28
N CYS A 65 -6.55 -7.11 4.19
CA CYS A 65 -6.10 -5.76 3.87
C CYS A 65 -4.68 -5.76 3.25
N PRO A 66 -4.44 -5.10 2.11
CA PRO A 66 -5.29 -4.08 1.47
C PRO A 66 -6.28 -4.59 0.41
N GLY A 67 -6.47 -5.90 0.28
CA GLY A 67 -7.34 -6.50 -0.74
C GLY A 67 -6.63 -6.83 -2.06
N PHE A 68 -5.31 -6.66 -2.10
CA PHE A 68 -4.43 -6.96 -3.22
C PHE A 68 -3.03 -7.31 -2.72
N TYR A 69 -2.16 -7.83 -3.59
CA TYR A 69 -0.75 -8.06 -3.28
C TYR A 69 0.04 -6.77 -3.48
N VAL A 70 0.70 -6.27 -2.43
CA VAL A 70 1.43 -4.98 -2.50
C VAL A 70 2.64 -5.03 -3.45
N SER A 71 3.08 -6.21 -3.85
CA SER A 71 4.04 -6.37 -4.95
C SER A 71 3.60 -5.65 -6.24
N THR A 72 2.30 -5.64 -6.57
CA THR A 72 1.79 -4.94 -7.76
C THR A 72 1.93 -3.43 -7.68
N ILE A 73 2.06 -2.87 -6.47
CA ILE A 73 2.32 -1.46 -6.22
C ILE A 73 3.83 -1.19 -6.31
N ARG A 74 4.67 -2.06 -5.74
CA ARG A 74 6.14 -1.96 -5.83
C ARG A 74 6.62 -1.93 -7.29
N ASP A 75 5.94 -2.67 -8.16
CA ASP A 75 6.23 -2.72 -9.60
C ASP A 75 6.04 -1.38 -10.32
N TRP A 76 5.41 -0.36 -9.72
CA TRP A 76 5.28 0.97 -10.34
C TRP A 76 6.60 1.74 -10.49
N TRP A 77 7.64 1.33 -9.75
CA TRP A 77 8.96 1.98 -9.71
C TRP A 77 10.11 1.02 -10.05
N ARG A 78 9.81 -0.17 -10.57
CA ARG A 78 10.80 -1.02 -11.24
C ARG A 78 11.02 -0.52 -12.66
#